data_AF-A0A409V9P8-F1
#
_entry.id   AF-A0A409V9P8-F1
#
_cell.length_a   1.000
_cell.length_b   1.000
_cell.length_c   1.000
_cell.angle_alpha   90.00
_cell.angle_beta   90.00
_cell.angle_gamma   90.00
#
_symmetry.space_group_name_H-M   'P 1'
#
loop_
_entity.id
_entity.type
_entity.pdbx_description
1 polymer ?
#
loop_
_entity_poly.entity_id
_entity_poly.type
_entity_poly.pdbx_seq_one_letter_code
_entity_poly.pdbx_strand_id
1 'polypeptide(L)'
;MSSELPHILNDASASILPLELVQSLNQAYFLHLLVTEPSKVIPPGKSLLSMMQHANFQVPGEVKQDDKSKEILERVTNVAHKAFWDEALDALSAPLPSVQLPRLQRLYTDIHDVLSPLFPSAHPILVSLSSPVPPTSSPLHSTLYLLKDILDALLLRCAPIRDSEIQDILSSLSDPPFSYPLPSTDAIHVSLLAQFIIAKIKAIIHVAELMKTDLNSFVLGTMSEAQLKAVLFRAAKERERDSVVKLWGGNDVVRALWRSWLKSGNETSGDTETQNWVSRLIMAITSEQPVYSPIPQQDAGSGAPSLSSSSNLLPPQLFFFEQMLRSIQEYLQAVILMAALYILLPRSSSGATESNNEQQKAEFLQRVWILLKDEIDAQSSHNSSPSQSLKLVNLADEVIRTHGIVAGRDLTSEVVIQIRTSVERVLRSNDPAYLVLKRRLINVLETGLVDHDHEENLTGSTRARSAAEFGYRSPSKSLNVPAQMQAGRVHTGIRGSAVNATKKVRPETEGSGLHPSLEVEGLKTPLGFEDPLLRRLIVDLFKKLTTVVEWTESVWGDLV
;
A
#
# COMPACT_ATOMS: atom_id res chain seq x y z
N MET A 1 12.19 -0.39 -15.09
CA MET A 1 11.32 0.68 -14.56
C MET A 1 11.63 0.87 -13.06
N SER A 2 12.91 1.10 -12.73
CA SER A 2 13.43 0.81 -11.36
C SER A 2 14.26 1.95 -10.75
N SER A 3 14.23 3.16 -11.31
CA SER A 3 15.14 4.23 -10.88
C SER A 3 14.56 5.26 -9.91
N GLU A 4 13.26 5.24 -9.62
CA GLU A 4 12.63 6.27 -8.77
C GLU A 4 11.53 5.68 -7.89
N LEU A 5 11.78 4.52 -7.26
CA LEU A 5 10.95 4.18 -6.10
C LEU A 5 11.40 5.08 -4.94
N PRO A 6 10.50 5.84 -4.31
CA PRO A 6 10.84 6.64 -3.15
C PRO A 6 11.27 5.67 -2.04
N HIS A 7 12.57 5.59 -1.81
CA HIS A 7 13.13 4.80 -0.73
C HIS A 7 13.07 5.66 0.53
N ILE A 8 12.36 5.20 1.57
CA ILE A 8 12.33 5.88 2.89
C ILE A 8 13.76 6.00 3.46
N LEU A 9 14.62 5.05 3.13
CA LEU A 9 15.93 4.84 3.75
C LEU A 9 17.02 4.83 2.68
N ASN A 10 17.52 5.98 2.23
CA ASN A 10 18.64 5.95 1.26
C ASN A 10 19.97 6.61 1.66
N ASP A 11 20.04 7.65 2.51
CA ASP A 11 21.33 8.38 2.56
C ASP A 11 22.14 8.35 3.86
N ALA A 12 21.58 7.96 5.01
CA ALA A 12 22.39 7.89 6.25
C ALA A 12 21.94 6.85 7.28
N SER A 13 20.63 6.60 7.40
CA SER A 13 20.03 5.69 8.38
C SER A 13 19.98 4.22 7.90
N ALA A 14 20.12 3.98 6.59
CA ALA A 14 20.10 2.64 6.01
C ALA A 14 21.32 1.78 6.41
N SER A 15 22.45 2.41 6.80
CA SER A 15 23.67 1.69 7.16
C SER A 15 23.60 0.98 8.52
N ILE A 16 22.60 1.32 9.35
CA ILE A 16 22.49 0.84 10.74
C ILE A 16 21.47 -0.30 10.86
N LEU A 17 20.51 -0.39 9.95
CA LEU A 17 19.43 -1.38 10.04
C LEU A 17 19.79 -2.70 9.32
N PRO A 18 19.35 -3.87 9.84
CA PRO A 18 19.46 -5.13 9.12
C PRO A 18 18.79 -5.08 7.73
N LEU A 19 19.44 -5.63 6.70
CA LEU A 19 18.95 -5.59 5.32
C LEU A 19 17.54 -6.16 5.16
N GLU A 20 17.22 -7.22 5.89
CA GLU A 20 15.88 -7.85 5.88
C GLU A 20 14.79 -6.88 6.36
N LEU A 21 15.10 -6.06 7.38
CA LEU A 21 14.18 -5.07 7.91
C LEU A 21 13.99 -3.92 6.93
N VAL A 22 15.06 -3.47 6.27
CA VAL A 22 15.00 -2.45 5.21
C VAL A 22 14.12 -2.93 4.05
N GLN A 23 14.27 -4.19 3.61
CA GLN A 23 13.43 -4.78 2.57
C GLN A 23 11.97 -4.86 3.00
N SER A 24 11.69 -5.30 4.23
CA SER A 24 10.34 -5.32 4.80
C SER A 24 9.71 -3.93 4.86
N LEU A 25 10.46 -2.91 5.31
CA LEU A 25 10.00 -1.52 5.37
C LEU A 25 9.71 -0.94 4.00
N ASN A 26 10.60 -1.14 3.03
CA ASN A 26 10.38 -0.71 1.64
C ASN A 26 9.14 -1.38 1.03
N GLN A 27 8.92 -2.66 1.32
CA GLN A 27 7.73 -3.37 0.84
C GLN A 27 6.44 -2.86 1.50
N ALA A 28 6.47 -2.59 2.80
CA ALA A 28 5.34 -1.99 3.52
C ALA A 28 5.03 -0.59 2.97
N TYR A 29 6.05 0.22 2.68
CA TYR A 29 5.87 1.59 2.17
C TYR A 29 5.37 1.61 0.75
N PHE A 30 5.86 0.71 -0.09
CA PHE A 30 5.33 0.54 -1.44
C PHE A 30 3.84 0.20 -1.40
N LEU A 31 3.43 -0.73 -0.53
CA LEU A 31 2.01 -1.07 -0.38
C LEU A 31 1.19 0.09 0.19
N HIS A 32 1.74 0.82 1.16
CA HIS A 32 1.12 2.04 1.69
C HIS A 32 0.87 3.05 0.56
N LEU A 33 1.90 3.40 -0.22
CA LEU A 33 1.80 4.33 -1.36
C LEU A 33 0.85 3.83 -2.44
N LEU A 34 0.86 2.54 -2.76
CA LEU A 34 -0.01 1.95 -3.76
C LEU A 34 -1.50 2.14 -3.40
N VAL A 35 -1.80 2.17 -2.10
CA VAL A 35 -3.15 2.30 -1.57
C VAL A 35 -3.55 3.75 -1.36
N THR A 36 -2.66 4.58 -0.83
CA THR A 36 -2.94 6.00 -0.51
C THR A 36 -2.78 6.92 -1.73
N GLU A 37 -1.77 6.70 -2.57
CA GLU A 37 -1.43 7.52 -3.74
C GLU A 37 -1.13 6.65 -4.98
N PRO A 38 -2.11 5.88 -5.49
CA PRO A 38 -1.89 4.97 -6.61
C PRO A 38 -1.35 5.65 -7.86
N SER A 39 -1.66 6.94 -8.08
CA SER A 39 -1.19 7.72 -9.23
C SER A 39 0.32 7.96 -9.25
N LYS A 40 1.01 7.86 -8.11
CA LYS A 40 2.47 7.98 -8.05
C LYS A 40 3.19 6.69 -8.40
N VAL A 41 2.54 5.54 -8.16
CA VAL A 41 3.14 4.22 -8.33
C VAL A 41 2.73 3.56 -9.65
N ILE A 42 1.47 3.73 -10.03
CA ILE A 42 0.88 3.11 -11.22
C ILE A 42 1.11 4.04 -12.42
N PRO A 43 1.73 3.55 -13.51
CA PRO A 43 1.87 4.33 -14.72
C PRO A 43 0.50 4.78 -15.26
N PRO A 44 0.38 6.01 -15.79
CA PRO A 44 -0.89 6.50 -16.31
C PRO A 44 -1.45 5.57 -17.39
N GLY A 45 -2.75 5.27 -17.31
CA GLY A 45 -3.45 4.38 -18.25
C GLY A 45 -3.34 2.89 -17.95
N LYS A 46 -2.60 2.48 -16.91
CA LYS A 46 -2.61 1.09 -16.43
C LYS A 46 -3.52 0.96 -15.21
N SER A 47 -4.27 -0.14 -15.13
CA SER A 47 -5.01 -0.49 -13.91
C SER A 47 -4.11 -1.24 -12.93
N LEU A 48 -4.46 -1.15 -11.65
CA LEU A 48 -3.79 -1.90 -10.58
C LEU A 48 -3.81 -3.41 -10.87
N LEU A 49 -4.93 -3.90 -11.38
CA LEU A 49 -5.14 -5.30 -11.73
C LEU A 49 -4.22 -5.74 -12.87
N SER A 50 -4.04 -4.91 -13.91
CA SER A 50 -3.07 -5.18 -14.97
C SER A 50 -1.65 -5.28 -14.41
N MET A 51 -1.25 -4.37 -13.51
CA MET A 51 0.07 -4.43 -12.88
C MET A 51 0.25 -5.70 -12.04
N MET A 52 -0.74 -6.09 -11.23
CA MET A 52 -0.64 -7.29 -10.40
C MET A 52 -0.63 -8.58 -11.21
N GLN A 53 -1.42 -8.66 -12.29
CA GLN A 53 -1.36 -9.80 -13.20
C GLN A 53 0.04 -9.94 -13.79
N HIS A 54 0.64 -8.85 -14.29
CA HIS A 54 2.00 -8.89 -14.84
C HIS A 54 3.09 -9.12 -13.79
N ALA A 55 2.91 -8.63 -12.56
CA ALA A 55 3.85 -8.85 -11.45
C ALA A 55 3.88 -10.31 -10.98
N ASN A 56 2.75 -11.03 -11.02
CA ASN A 56 2.73 -12.44 -10.65
C ASN A 56 3.31 -13.36 -11.74
N PHE A 57 3.35 -12.94 -13.00
CA PHE A 57 4.07 -13.66 -14.07
C PHE A 57 5.58 -13.46 -14.00
N GLN A 58 6.04 -12.43 -13.29
CA GLN A 58 7.44 -12.19 -13.01
C GLN A 58 7.66 -12.38 -11.52
N VAL A 59 7.81 -13.63 -11.05
CA VAL A 59 8.27 -13.90 -9.67
C VAL A 59 9.39 -12.90 -9.37
N PRO A 60 9.17 -11.92 -8.46
CA PRO A 60 10.11 -10.85 -8.23
C PRO A 60 11.22 -11.37 -7.32
N GLY A 61 11.98 -12.32 -7.84
CA GLY A 61 13.26 -12.80 -7.34
C GLY A 61 14.37 -12.63 -8.39
N GLU A 62 14.04 -12.23 -9.62
CA GLU A 62 15.02 -11.94 -10.67
C GLU A 62 15.36 -10.46 -10.84
N VAL A 63 15.45 -9.72 -9.73
CA VAL A 63 16.27 -8.50 -9.73
C VAL A 63 17.70 -8.93 -10.06
N LYS A 64 18.43 -8.18 -10.89
CA LYS A 64 19.86 -8.42 -11.24
C LYS A 64 20.79 -8.25 -10.03
N GLN A 65 20.47 -8.90 -8.92
CA GLN A 65 21.40 -9.25 -7.87
C GLN A 65 22.37 -10.25 -8.51
N ASP A 66 23.68 -9.95 -8.48
CA ASP A 66 24.76 -10.68 -9.15
C ASP A 66 24.35 -12.07 -9.59
N ASP A 67 24.30 -12.37 -10.90
CA ASP A 67 23.88 -13.67 -11.43
C ASP A 67 24.57 -14.85 -10.71
N LYS A 68 25.78 -14.61 -10.19
CA LYS A 68 26.54 -15.53 -9.33
C LYS A 68 25.85 -15.89 -8.02
N SER A 69 25.23 -14.94 -7.34
CA SER A 69 24.53 -15.17 -6.06
C SER A 69 23.29 -16.04 -6.23
N LYS A 70 22.52 -15.81 -7.30
CA LYS A 70 21.39 -16.66 -7.67
C LYS A 70 21.83 -18.05 -8.09
N GLU A 71 22.88 -18.15 -8.90
CA GLU A 71 23.43 -19.44 -9.31
C GLU A 71 23.91 -20.26 -8.11
N ILE A 72 24.56 -19.61 -7.14
CA ILE A 72 24.98 -20.28 -5.90
C ILE A 72 23.77 -20.70 -5.08
N LEU A 73 22.77 -19.82 -4.90
CA LEU A 73 21.54 -20.17 -4.19
C LEU A 73 20.81 -21.33 -4.85
N GLU A 74 20.68 -21.33 -6.18
CA GLU A 74 20.06 -22.41 -6.94
C GLU A 74 20.84 -23.72 -6.82
N ARG A 75 22.18 -23.67 -6.85
CA ARG A 75 23.00 -24.87 -6.59
C ARG A 75 22.81 -25.38 -5.17
N VAL A 76 22.78 -24.48 -4.18
CA VAL A 76 22.58 -24.85 -2.77
C VAL A 76 21.20 -25.43 -2.55
N THR A 77 20.14 -24.84 -3.13
CA THR A 77 18.77 -25.37 -3.04
C THR A 77 18.66 -26.71 -3.74
N ASN A 78 19.27 -26.88 -4.92
CA ASN A 78 19.29 -28.15 -5.63
C ASN A 78 20.03 -29.25 -4.84
N VAL A 79 21.17 -28.92 -4.20
CA VAL A 79 21.91 -29.86 -3.35
C VAL A 79 21.10 -30.18 -2.09
N ALA A 80 20.49 -29.19 -1.44
CA ALA A 80 19.67 -29.39 -0.26
C ALA A 80 18.40 -30.22 -0.56
N HIS A 81 17.70 -29.92 -1.65
CA HIS A 81 16.55 -30.69 -2.12
C HIS A 81 16.95 -32.13 -2.45
N LYS A 82 18.07 -32.33 -3.15
CA LYS A 82 18.58 -33.66 -3.45
C LYS A 82 18.89 -34.44 -2.17
N ALA A 83 19.65 -33.83 -1.25
CA ALA A 83 19.98 -34.45 0.04
C ALA A 83 18.73 -34.80 0.85
N PHE A 84 17.72 -33.91 0.87
CA PHE A 84 16.44 -34.16 1.52
C PHE A 84 15.72 -35.37 0.92
N TRP A 85 15.66 -35.49 -0.41
CA TRP A 85 14.97 -36.60 -1.06
C TRP A 85 15.75 -37.93 -1.00
N ASP A 86 17.08 -37.86 -1.02
CA ASP A 86 17.95 -39.03 -0.83
C ASP A 86 17.81 -39.56 0.61
N GLU A 87 17.81 -38.69 1.63
CA GLU A 87 17.54 -39.07 3.02
C GLU A 87 16.12 -39.66 3.18
N ALA A 88 15.13 -39.09 2.49
CA ALA A 88 13.78 -39.65 2.47
C ALA A 88 13.77 -41.06 1.86
N LEU A 89 14.48 -41.27 0.75
CA LEU A 89 14.58 -42.57 0.08
C LEU A 89 15.22 -43.60 1.00
N ASP A 90 16.33 -43.25 1.65
CA ASP A 90 17.05 -44.16 2.55
C ASP A 90 16.18 -44.55 3.76
N ALA A 91 15.50 -43.57 4.37
CA ALA A 91 14.61 -43.80 5.50
C ALA A 91 13.37 -44.65 5.13
N LEU A 92 12.79 -44.42 3.95
CA LEU A 92 11.63 -45.18 3.46
C LEU A 92 12.01 -46.57 2.93
N SER A 93 13.25 -46.75 2.45
CA SER A 93 13.75 -48.06 2.00
C SER A 93 14.08 -49.00 3.17
N ALA A 94 14.17 -48.48 4.40
CA ALA A 94 14.40 -49.30 5.59
C ALA A 94 13.20 -50.24 5.85
N PRO A 95 13.41 -51.55 6.12
CA PRO A 95 12.32 -52.50 6.33
C PRO A 95 11.56 -52.32 7.66
N LEU A 96 12.03 -51.41 8.52
CA LEU A 96 11.50 -51.16 9.86
C LEU A 96 10.46 -50.02 9.84
N PRO A 97 9.18 -50.28 10.18
CA PRO A 97 8.14 -49.24 10.21
C PRO A 97 8.47 -48.08 11.16
N SER A 98 9.22 -48.34 12.23
CA SER A 98 9.65 -47.31 13.20
C SER A 98 10.52 -46.22 12.58
N VAL A 99 11.23 -46.50 11.49
CA VAL A 99 12.05 -45.52 10.75
C VAL A 99 11.21 -44.86 9.65
N GLN A 100 10.34 -45.62 8.99
CA GLN A 100 9.51 -45.13 7.89
C GLN A 100 8.44 -44.12 8.37
N LEU A 101 7.75 -44.41 9.49
CA LEU A 101 6.61 -43.63 9.97
C LEU A 101 6.96 -42.15 10.26
N PRO A 102 8.04 -41.82 11.03
CA PRO A 102 8.40 -40.44 11.27
C PRO A 102 8.76 -39.68 9.98
N ARG A 103 9.37 -40.35 9.00
CA ARG A 103 9.71 -39.72 7.71
C ARG A 103 8.46 -39.47 6.88
N LEU A 104 7.53 -40.43 6.81
CA LEU A 104 6.24 -40.24 6.15
C LEU A 104 5.44 -39.10 6.77
N GLN A 105 5.45 -38.99 8.09
CA GLN A 105 4.76 -37.89 8.79
C GLN A 105 5.31 -36.52 8.37
N ARG A 106 6.63 -36.36 8.24
CA ARG A 106 7.21 -35.11 7.71
C ARG A 106 6.76 -34.82 6.29
N LEU A 107 6.78 -35.83 5.42
CA LEU A 107 6.29 -35.69 4.04
C LEU A 107 4.79 -35.35 3.99
N TYR A 108 3.98 -35.84 4.94
CA TYR A 108 2.57 -35.47 5.05
C TYR A 108 2.40 -34.03 5.50
N THR A 109 3.25 -33.52 6.38
CA THR A 109 3.30 -32.09 6.73
C THR A 109 3.65 -31.25 5.50
N ASP A 110 4.65 -31.66 4.72
CA ASP A 110 5.03 -30.93 3.50
C ASP A 110 3.87 -30.90 2.49
N ILE A 111 3.18 -32.03 2.28
CA ILE A 111 1.98 -32.08 1.42
C ILE A 111 0.86 -31.21 2.02
N HIS A 112 0.64 -31.27 3.34
CA HIS A 112 -0.36 -30.46 4.03
C HIS A 112 -0.12 -28.96 3.80
N ASP A 113 1.11 -28.49 3.93
CA ASP A 113 1.45 -27.08 3.78
C ASP A 113 1.23 -26.60 2.34
N VAL A 114 1.55 -27.44 1.36
CA VAL A 114 1.33 -27.15 -0.06
C VAL A 114 -0.17 -27.20 -0.43
N LEU A 115 -0.94 -28.11 0.18
CA LEU A 115 -2.37 -28.28 -0.09
C LEU A 115 -3.27 -27.33 0.71
N SER A 116 -2.81 -26.80 1.84
CA SER A 116 -3.55 -25.87 2.70
C SER A 116 -4.17 -24.67 1.96
N PRO A 117 -3.52 -24.03 0.96
CA PRO A 117 -4.16 -22.94 0.21
C PRO A 117 -5.25 -23.41 -0.78
N LEU A 118 -5.26 -24.68 -1.18
CA LEU A 118 -6.19 -25.21 -2.20
C LEU A 118 -7.50 -25.73 -1.60
N PHE A 119 -7.47 -26.16 -0.34
CA PHE A 119 -8.61 -26.75 0.36
C PHE A 119 -9.07 -25.88 1.55
N PRO A 120 -10.37 -25.92 1.92
CA PRO A 120 -10.84 -25.33 3.17
C PRO A 120 -10.17 -26.02 4.36
N SER A 121 -9.92 -25.28 5.44
CA SER A 121 -9.26 -25.82 6.65
C SER A 121 -9.97 -27.03 7.28
N ALA A 122 -11.28 -27.18 7.06
CA ALA A 122 -12.08 -28.31 7.56
C ALA A 122 -12.16 -29.50 6.58
N HIS A 123 -11.41 -29.50 5.47
CA HIS A 123 -11.46 -30.56 4.47
C HIS A 123 -10.92 -31.88 5.06
N PRO A 124 -11.57 -33.04 4.83
CA PRO A 124 -11.19 -34.31 5.45
C PRO A 124 -9.73 -34.72 5.15
N ILE A 125 -9.18 -34.31 4.02
CA ILE A 125 -7.79 -34.60 3.65
C ILE A 125 -6.79 -33.82 4.49
N LEU A 126 -7.02 -32.53 4.74
CA LEU A 126 -6.14 -31.75 5.62
C LEU A 126 -6.21 -32.28 7.05
N VAL A 127 -7.40 -32.70 7.49
CA VAL A 127 -7.58 -33.36 8.79
C VAL A 127 -6.83 -34.71 8.83
N SER A 128 -6.88 -35.51 7.76
CA SER A 128 -6.15 -36.78 7.65
C SER A 128 -4.64 -36.57 7.67
N LEU A 129 -4.12 -35.59 6.92
CA LEU A 129 -2.70 -35.26 6.85
C LEU A 129 -2.14 -34.68 8.15
N SER A 130 -2.96 -33.95 8.91
CA SER A 130 -2.58 -33.42 10.24
C SER A 130 -2.74 -34.44 11.37
N SER A 131 -3.48 -35.54 11.13
CA SER A 131 -3.64 -36.61 12.11
C SER A 131 -2.39 -37.48 12.22
N PRO A 132 -2.07 -38.03 13.42
CA PRO A 132 -0.94 -38.93 13.56
C PRO A 132 -1.14 -40.19 12.72
N VAL A 133 -0.08 -40.62 12.02
CA VAL A 133 -0.13 -41.78 11.13
C VAL A 133 -0.55 -43.03 11.94
N PRO A 134 -1.60 -43.76 11.53
CA PRO A 134 -2.04 -44.93 12.27
C PRO A 134 -0.93 -45.99 12.30
N PRO A 135 -0.76 -46.73 13.41
CA PRO A 135 0.21 -47.80 13.48
C PRO A 135 -0.22 -48.93 12.53
N THR A 136 0.39 -49.01 11.34
CA THR A 136 0.12 -50.06 10.35
C THR A 136 1.34 -50.95 10.17
N SER A 137 1.10 -52.22 9.82
CA SER A 137 2.16 -53.18 9.51
C SER A 137 2.83 -52.91 8.15
N SER A 138 2.21 -52.10 7.29
CA SER A 138 2.69 -51.77 5.94
C SER A 138 2.48 -50.28 5.60
N PRO A 139 3.24 -49.36 6.23
CA PRO A 139 3.00 -47.92 6.13
C PRO A 139 3.07 -47.36 4.69
N LEU A 140 3.92 -47.95 3.83
CA LEU A 140 4.02 -47.59 2.42
C LEU A 140 2.73 -47.89 1.64
N HIS A 141 2.06 -49.01 1.94
CA HIS A 141 0.80 -49.36 1.28
C HIS A 141 -0.35 -48.47 1.74
N SER A 142 -0.43 -48.17 3.05
CA SER A 142 -1.39 -47.20 3.58
C SER A 142 -1.22 -45.81 2.95
N THR A 143 0.04 -45.40 2.73
CA THR A 143 0.36 -44.14 2.04
C THR A 143 -0.19 -44.12 0.61
N LEU A 144 -0.10 -45.22 -0.14
CA LEU A 144 -0.63 -45.26 -1.50
C LEU A 144 -2.14 -44.96 -1.56
N TYR A 145 -2.92 -45.48 -0.61
CA TYR A 145 -4.36 -45.17 -0.55
C TYR A 145 -4.61 -43.70 -0.23
N LEU A 146 -3.88 -43.14 0.74
CA LEU A 146 -3.99 -41.71 1.06
C LEU A 146 -3.61 -40.82 -0.13
N LEU A 147 -2.57 -41.17 -0.89
CA LEU A 147 -2.19 -40.43 -2.10
C LEU A 147 -3.26 -40.50 -3.20
N LYS A 148 -3.96 -41.63 -3.34
CA LYS A 148 -5.11 -41.75 -4.25
C LYS A 148 -6.24 -40.83 -3.81
N ASP A 149 -6.61 -40.87 -2.53
CA ASP A 149 -7.66 -39.99 -1.98
C ASP A 149 -7.31 -38.50 -2.16
N ILE A 150 -6.02 -38.14 -2.02
CA ILE A 150 -5.52 -36.79 -2.30
C ILE A 150 -5.73 -36.40 -3.76
N LEU A 151 -5.33 -37.25 -4.70
CA LEU A 151 -5.48 -36.98 -6.13
C LEU A 151 -6.94 -36.92 -6.57
N ASP A 152 -7.81 -37.79 -6.02
CA ASP A 152 -9.24 -37.76 -6.28
C ASP A 152 -9.86 -36.43 -5.83
N ALA A 153 -9.47 -35.92 -4.65
CA ALA A 153 -9.95 -34.62 -4.20
C ALA A 153 -9.34 -33.44 -4.96
N LEU A 154 -8.09 -33.57 -5.44
CA LEU A 154 -7.51 -32.57 -6.34
C LEU A 154 -8.30 -32.52 -7.65
N LEU A 155 -8.63 -33.66 -8.26
CA LEU A 155 -9.47 -33.73 -9.47
C LEU A 155 -10.82 -33.01 -9.30
N LEU A 156 -11.45 -33.14 -8.13
CA LEU A 156 -12.73 -32.47 -7.87
C LEU A 156 -12.62 -30.93 -7.82
N ARG A 157 -11.42 -30.37 -7.63
CA ARG A 157 -11.17 -28.92 -7.53
C ARG A 157 -10.39 -28.34 -8.70
N CYS A 158 -9.72 -29.18 -9.48
CA CYS A 158 -8.90 -28.76 -10.60
C CYS A 158 -9.68 -28.05 -11.70
N ALA A 159 -8.97 -27.16 -12.40
CA ALA A 159 -9.39 -26.73 -13.72
C ALA A 159 -9.15 -27.88 -14.71
N PRO A 160 -10.02 -28.05 -15.74
CA PRO A 160 -9.93 -29.16 -16.70
C PRO A 160 -8.58 -29.30 -17.42
N ILE A 161 -7.79 -28.22 -17.47
CA ILE A 161 -6.46 -28.21 -18.09
C ILE A 161 -5.44 -29.09 -17.37
N ARG A 162 -5.63 -29.36 -16.07
CA ARG A 162 -4.72 -30.18 -15.24
C ARG A 162 -5.22 -31.61 -15.01
N ASP A 163 -6.43 -31.93 -15.46
CA ASP A 163 -7.05 -33.24 -15.21
C ASP A 163 -6.22 -34.38 -15.82
N SER A 164 -5.61 -34.17 -16.99
CA SER A 164 -4.76 -35.19 -17.63
C SER A 164 -3.52 -35.50 -16.80
N GLU A 165 -2.82 -34.47 -16.28
CA GLU A 165 -1.63 -34.66 -15.46
C GLU A 165 -1.96 -35.46 -14.18
N ILE A 166 -3.11 -35.17 -13.56
CA ILE A 166 -3.54 -35.88 -12.36
C ILE A 166 -3.99 -37.30 -12.69
N GLN A 167 -4.73 -37.50 -13.78
CA GLN A 167 -5.12 -38.83 -14.24
C GLN A 167 -3.91 -39.72 -14.58
N ASP A 168 -2.83 -39.13 -15.11
CA ASP A 168 -1.57 -39.85 -15.34
C ASP A 168 -0.91 -40.30 -14.02
N ILE A 169 -0.93 -39.44 -13.00
CA ILE A 169 -0.44 -39.81 -11.66
C ILE A 169 -1.35 -40.88 -11.03
N LEU A 170 -2.67 -40.74 -11.15
CA LEU A 170 -3.65 -41.65 -10.55
C LEU A 170 -3.66 -43.03 -11.22
N SER A 171 -3.59 -43.07 -12.55
CA SER A 171 -3.46 -44.33 -13.32
C SER A 171 -2.17 -45.06 -12.94
N SER A 172 -1.04 -44.34 -12.83
CA SER A 172 0.21 -44.95 -12.38
C SER A 172 0.19 -45.47 -10.93
N LEU A 173 -0.59 -44.85 -10.03
CA LEU A 173 -0.80 -45.33 -8.66
C LEU A 173 -1.74 -46.55 -8.60
N SER A 174 -2.58 -46.76 -9.61
CA SER A 174 -3.51 -47.88 -9.68
C SER A 174 -2.79 -49.18 -9.99
N ASP A 175 -1.77 -49.11 -10.86
CA ASP A 175 -0.90 -50.24 -11.22
C ASP A 175 0.53 -50.00 -10.69
N PRO A 176 0.79 -50.18 -9.38
CA PRO A 176 2.14 -50.08 -8.87
C PRO A 176 3.01 -51.15 -9.55
N PRO A 177 4.32 -50.89 -9.78
CA PRO A 177 5.19 -51.79 -10.54
C PRO A 177 5.38 -53.20 -9.95
N PHE A 178 4.72 -53.52 -8.83
CA PHE A 178 5.00 -54.67 -7.97
C PHE A 178 3.78 -55.57 -7.71
N SER A 179 2.68 -55.43 -8.47
CA SER A 179 1.52 -56.32 -8.33
C SER A 179 1.79 -57.79 -8.71
N TYR A 180 2.97 -58.10 -9.28
CA TYR A 180 3.38 -59.46 -9.62
C TYR A 180 4.34 -60.04 -8.57
N PRO A 181 4.01 -61.17 -7.93
CA PRO A 181 4.90 -61.81 -6.97
C PRO A 181 6.08 -62.45 -7.71
N LEU A 182 7.20 -61.73 -7.82
CA LEU A 182 8.47 -62.36 -8.13
C LEU A 182 9.03 -62.98 -6.84
N PRO A 183 9.38 -64.28 -6.86
CA PRO A 183 10.04 -64.89 -5.73
C PRO A 183 11.47 -64.34 -5.66
N SER A 184 11.91 -64.00 -4.44
CA SER A 184 13.29 -63.68 -4.04
C SER A 184 13.82 -62.25 -4.28
N THR A 185 13.41 -61.28 -3.44
CA THR A 185 14.27 -60.55 -2.46
C THR A 185 13.52 -59.35 -1.86
N ASP A 186 12.94 -59.51 -0.66
CA ASP A 186 12.06 -58.52 -0.01
C ASP A 186 12.67 -57.12 0.12
N ALA A 187 14.00 -57.01 0.29
CA ALA A 187 14.69 -55.73 0.44
C ALA A 187 14.67 -54.87 -0.85
N ILE A 188 14.76 -55.49 -2.03
CA ILE A 188 14.75 -54.77 -3.31
C ILE A 188 13.34 -54.22 -3.58
N HIS A 189 12.30 -54.97 -3.24
CA HIS A 189 10.92 -54.55 -3.41
C HIS A 189 10.56 -53.33 -2.55
N VAL A 190 11.03 -53.26 -1.30
CA VAL A 190 10.77 -52.10 -0.41
C VAL A 190 11.44 -50.83 -0.94
N SER A 191 12.69 -50.93 -1.43
CA SER A 191 13.43 -49.80 -1.99
C SER A 191 12.75 -49.22 -3.25
N LEU A 192 12.28 -50.09 -4.16
CA LEU A 192 11.59 -49.64 -5.36
C LEU A 192 10.20 -49.05 -5.07
N LEU A 193 9.47 -49.59 -4.09
CA LEU A 193 8.19 -49.02 -3.65
C LEU A 193 8.38 -47.66 -2.97
N ALA A 194 9.42 -47.51 -2.16
CA ALA A 194 9.79 -46.23 -1.55
C ALA A 194 10.12 -45.18 -2.61
N GLN A 195 10.92 -45.54 -3.62
CA GLN A 195 11.24 -44.67 -4.74
C GLN A 195 9.99 -44.24 -5.51
N PHE A 196 9.07 -45.19 -5.75
CA PHE A 196 7.80 -44.93 -6.42
C PHE A 196 6.92 -43.95 -5.62
N ILE A 197 6.76 -44.15 -4.31
CA ILE A 197 5.98 -43.25 -3.44
C ILE A 197 6.58 -41.84 -3.43
N ILE A 198 7.91 -41.71 -3.28
CA ILE A 198 8.59 -40.40 -3.32
C ILE A 198 8.34 -39.71 -4.66
N ALA A 199 8.44 -40.43 -5.77
CA ALA A 199 8.17 -39.87 -7.09
C ALA A 199 6.73 -39.34 -7.20
N LYS A 200 5.75 -40.02 -6.61
CA LYS A 200 4.34 -39.58 -6.60
C LYS A 200 4.10 -38.40 -5.67
N ILE A 201 4.73 -38.38 -4.50
CA ILE A 201 4.69 -37.21 -3.59
C ILE A 201 5.27 -35.97 -4.29
N LYS A 202 6.43 -36.09 -4.94
CA LYS A 202 7.02 -35.00 -5.74
C LYS A 202 6.07 -34.50 -6.82
N ALA A 203 5.43 -35.42 -7.55
CA ALA A 203 4.46 -35.08 -8.59
C ALA A 203 3.23 -34.36 -8.02
N ILE A 204 2.70 -34.81 -6.89
CA ILE A 204 1.56 -34.18 -6.19
C ILE A 204 1.93 -32.76 -5.73
N ILE A 205 3.08 -32.58 -5.09
CA ILE A 205 3.57 -31.25 -4.67
C ILE A 205 3.71 -30.33 -5.87
N HIS A 206 4.29 -30.82 -6.97
CA HIS A 206 4.44 -30.04 -8.19
C HIS A 206 3.10 -29.59 -8.78
N VAL A 207 2.15 -30.53 -8.94
CA VAL A 207 0.80 -30.22 -9.44
C VAL A 207 0.09 -29.24 -8.52
N ALA A 208 0.20 -29.40 -7.20
CA ALA A 208 -0.42 -28.50 -6.25
C ALA A 208 0.15 -27.07 -6.31
N GLU A 209 1.46 -26.90 -6.51
CA GLU A 209 2.06 -25.58 -6.74
C GLU A 209 1.55 -24.96 -8.07
N LEU A 210 1.44 -25.76 -9.14
CA LEU A 210 0.83 -25.28 -10.39
C LEU A 210 -0.63 -24.85 -10.17
N MET A 211 -1.43 -25.65 -9.47
CA MET A 211 -2.81 -25.30 -9.13
C MET A 211 -2.91 -24.04 -8.28
N LYS A 212 -1.96 -23.80 -7.37
CA LYS A 212 -1.89 -22.58 -6.57
C LYS A 212 -1.61 -21.37 -7.46
N THR A 213 -0.71 -21.50 -8.45
CA THR A 213 -0.48 -20.43 -9.44
C THR A 213 -1.72 -20.19 -10.30
N ASP A 214 -2.41 -21.25 -10.74
CA ASP A 214 -3.64 -21.17 -11.52
C ASP A 214 -4.75 -20.51 -10.70
N LEU A 215 -4.93 -20.91 -9.43
CA LEU A 215 -5.89 -20.31 -8.50
C LEU A 215 -5.58 -18.83 -8.25
N ASN A 216 -4.32 -18.47 -8.01
CA ASN A 216 -3.93 -17.07 -7.84
C ASN A 216 -4.21 -16.26 -9.10
N SER A 217 -3.94 -16.81 -10.29
CA SER A 217 -4.23 -16.17 -11.56
C SER A 217 -5.74 -16.00 -11.78
N PHE A 218 -6.55 -17.01 -11.41
CA PHE A 218 -7.99 -17.00 -11.53
C PHE A 218 -8.63 -16.02 -10.55
N VAL A 219 -8.21 -16.04 -9.28
CA VAL A 219 -8.66 -15.10 -8.25
C VAL A 219 -8.35 -13.68 -8.69
N LEU A 220 -7.14 -13.40 -9.17
CA LEU A 220 -6.79 -12.07 -9.70
C LEU A 220 -7.55 -11.71 -10.98
N GLY A 221 -7.89 -12.68 -11.82
CA GLY A 221 -8.69 -12.46 -13.03
C GLY A 221 -10.18 -12.23 -12.75
N THR A 222 -10.69 -12.73 -11.64
CA THR A 222 -12.12 -12.62 -11.26
C THR A 222 -12.40 -11.51 -10.26
N MET A 223 -11.38 -11.04 -9.54
CA MET A 223 -11.51 -9.92 -8.61
C MET A 223 -11.73 -8.60 -9.36
N SER A 224 -12.73 -7.85 -8.91
CA SER A 224 -12.87 -6.44 -9.31
C SER A 224 -11.73 -5.59 -8.73
N GLU A 225 -11.43 -4.45 -9.35
CA GLU A 225 -10.41 -3.52 -8.86
C GLU A 225 -10.71 -3.02 -7.44
N ALA A 226 -11.99 -2.82 -7.09
CA ALA A 226 -12.42 -2.46 -5.74
C ALA A 226 -12.11 -3.56 -4.71
N GLN A 227 -12.35 -4.83 -5.04
CA GLN A 227 -12.02 -5.96 -4.17
C GLN A 227 -10.49 -6.10 -4.01
N LEU A 228 -9.75 -5.92 -5.10
CA LEU A 228 -8.28 -5.96 -5.07
C LEU A 228 -7.73 -4.83 -4.19
N LYS A 229 -8.25 -3.61 -4.36
CA LYS A 229 -7.91 -2.46 -3.53
C LYS A 229 -8.20 -2.75 -2.05
N ALA A 230 -9.33 -3.36 -1.71
CA ALA A 230 -9.66 -3.72 -0.33
C ALA A 230 -8.71 -4.78 0.27
N VAL A 231 -8.30 -5.77 -0.53
CA VAL A 231 -7.30 -6.77 -0.09
C VAL A 231 -5.93 -6.12 0.11
N LEU A 232 -5.49 -5.27 -0.82
CA LEU A 232 -4.23 -4.52 -0.69
C LEU A 232 -4.27 -3.56 0.49
N PHE A 233 -5.41 -2.90 0.73
CA PHE A 233 -5.61 -2.03 1.89
C PHE A 233 -5.36 -2.81 3.18
N ARG A 234 -6.01 -3.97 3.36
CA ARG A 234 -5.80 -4.82 4.54
C ARG A 234 -4.34 -5.26 4.69
N ALA A 235 -3.73 -5.75 3.60
CA ALA A 235 -2.35 -6.21 3.62
C ALA A 235 -1.36 -5.07 3.95
N ALA A 236 -1.60 -3.86 3.43
CA ALA A 236 -0.81 -2.69 3.72
C ALA A 236 -0.88 -2.30 5.19
N LYS A 237 -2.08 -2.31 5.80
CA LYS A 237 -2.24 -2.05 7.24
C LYS A 237 -1.48 -3.01 8.12
N GLU A 238 -1.66 -4.31 7.88
CA GLU A 238 -1.04 -5.37 8.69
C GLU A 238 0.48 -5.24 8.61
N ARG A 239 1.03 -5.05 7.41
CA ARG A 239 2.48 -4.90 7.20
C ARG A 239 3.03 -3.59 7.76
N GLU A 240 2.32 -2.49 7.63
CA GLU A 240 2.69 -1.21 8.23
C GLU A 240 2.80 -1.35 9.75
N ARG A 241 1.74 -1.83 10.38
CA ARG A 241 1.68 -2.04 11.83
C ARG A 241 2.78 -2.99 12.31
N ASP A 242 2.94 -4.13 11.66
CA ASP A 242 3.98 -5.10 12.00
C ASP A 242 5.37 -4.50 11.86
N SER A 243 5.62 -3.70 10.82
CA SER A 243 6.91 -3.07 10.59
C SER A 243 7.22 -2.00 11.63
N VAL A 244 6.27 -1.13 11.97
CA VAL A 244 6.44 -0.13 13.04
C VAL A 244 6.62 -0.80 14.40
N VAL A 245 5.80 -1.80 14.75
CA VAL A 245 5.92 -2.50 16.03
C VAL A 245 7.27 -3.21 16.17
N LYS A 246 7.75 -3.87 15.11
CA LYS A 246 9.07 -4.51 15.10
C LYS A 246 10.20 -3.49 15.21
N LEU A 247 10.10 -2.38 14.48
CA LEU A 247 11.16 -1.36 14.44
C LEU A 247 11.30 -0.61 15.79
N TRP A 248 10.20 -0.35 16.50
CA TRP A 248 10.22 0.34 17.80
C TRP A 248 10.26 -0.57 19.03
N GLY A 249 10.44 -1.88 18.85
CA GLY A 249 10.66 -2.81 19.96
C GLY A 249 9.39 -3.21 20.73
N GLY A 250 8.22 -3.16 20.08
CA GLY A 250 6.97 -3.67 20.63
C GLY A 250 5.84 -2.64 20.72
N ASN A 251 4.61 -3.14 20.90
CA ASN A 251 3.39 -2.32 20.88
C ASN A 251 3.31 -1.34 22.07
N ASP A 252 3.82 -1.73 23.24
CA ASP A 252 3.75 -0.89 24.43
C ASP A 252 4.63 0.35 24.34
N VAL A 253 5.79 0.24 23.69
CA VAL A 253 6.69 1.39 23.44
C VAL A 253 6.03 2.37 22.47
N VAL A 254 5.48 1.86 21.36
CA VAL A 254 4.76 2.66 20.35
C VAL A 254 3.58 3.40 20.97
N ARG A 255 2.81 2.74 21.84
CA ARG A 255 1.70 3.34 22.60
C ARG A 255 2.18 4.39 23.62
N ALA A 256 3.30 4.14 24.31
CA ALA A 256 3.87 5.10 25.26
C ALA A 256 4.36 6.38 24.54
N LEU A 257 5.01 6.23 23.39
CA LEU A 257 5.47 7.34 22.56
C LEU A 257 4.29 8.19 22.04
N TRP A 258 3.21 7.55 21.57
CA TRP A 258 1.98 8.24 21.18
C TRP A 258 1.42 9.10 22.31
N ARG A 259 1.22 8.50 23.50
CA ARG A 259 0.71 9.21 24.68
C ARG A 259 1.63 10.34 25.13
N SER A 260 2.94 10.12 25.07
CA SER A 260 3.92 11.17 25.39
C SER A 260 3.85 12.32 24.41
N TRP A 261 3.69 12.02 23.12
CA TRP A 261 3.52 13.02 22.08
C TRP A 261 2.26 13.86 22.28
N LEU A 262 1.14 13.23 22.64
CA LEU A 262 -0.11 13.94 22.98
C LEU A 262 0.06 14.85 24.20
N LYS A 263 0.70 14.35 25.28
CA LYS A 263 0.95 15.14 26.50
C LYS A 263 1.89 16.33 26.29
N SER A 264 2.73 16.29 25.27
CA SER A 264 3.63 17.41 24.92
C SER A 264 2.90 18.57 24.23
N GLY A 265 1.66 18.37 23.79
CA GLY A 265 0.78 19.45 23.32
C GLY A 265 0.24 20.24 24.51
N ASN A 266 0.16 21.57 24.37
CA ASN A 266 -0.43 22.43 25.40
C ASN A 266 -1.78 21.85 25.84
N GLU A 267 -1.99 21.75 27.15
CA GLU A 267 -3.21 21.24 27.79
C GLU A 267 -4.41 22.15 27.48
N THR A 268 -4.94 22.10 26.25
CA THR A 268 -6.24 22.68 25.94
C THR A 268 -7.30 21.78 26.57
N SER A 269 -7.69 22.18 27.76
CA SER A 269 -8.66 21.55 28.63
C SER A 269 -10.06 21.49 27.97
N GLY A 270 -10.52 20.32 27.56
CA GLY A 270 -11.97 20.08 27.37
C GLY A 270 -12.40 18.96 26.43
N ASP A 271 -11.66 18.68 25.36
CA ASP A 271 -12.19 17.89 24.24
C ASP A 271 -11.79 16.41 24.26
N THR A 272 -12.61 15.59 23.59
CA THR A 272 -12.46 14.12 23.44
C THR A 272 -11.06 13.76 22.93
N GLU A 273 -10.47 12.66 23.43
CA GLU A 273 -9.10 12.22 23.10
C GLU A 273 -8.83 12.12 21.59
N THR A 274 -9.85 11.74 20.79
CA THR A 274 -9.78 11.66 19.33
C THR A 274 -9.58 13.02 18.65
N GLN A 275 -10.16 14.10 19.19
CA GLN A 275 -9.98 15.45 18.64
C GLN A 275 -8.60 16.01 18.97
N ASN A 276 -8.08 15.66 20.15
CA ASN A 276 -6.81 16.21 20.65
C ASN A 276 -5.62 15.85 19.77
N TRP A 277 -5.58 14.63 19.21
CA TRP A 277 -4.45 14.22 18.36
C TRP A 277 -4.50 14.84 16.96
N VAL A 278 -5.69 15.06 16.40
CA VAL A 278 -5.86 15.75 15.10
C VAL A 278 -5.41 17.20 15.23
N SER A 279 -5.86 17.92 16.27
CA SER A 279 -5.38 19.26 16.60
C SER A 279 -3.86 19.29 16.74
N ARG A 280 -3.29 18.32 17.46
CA ARG A 280 -1.83 18.19 17.63
C ARG A 280 -1.10 17.93 16.32
N LEU A 281 -1.66 17.12 15.43
CA LEU A 281 -1.12 16.87 14.09
C LEU A 281 -1.11 18.14 13.24
N ILE A 282 -2.21 18.91 13.24
CA ILE A 282 -2.27 20.19 12.54
C ILE A 282 -1.26 21.18 13.12
N MET A 283 -1.10 21.24 14.45
CA MET A 283 -0.04 22.04 15.07
C MET A 283 1.36 21.61 14.63
N ALA A 284 1.62 20.31 14.51
CA ALA A 284 2.89 19.79 14.03
C ALA A 284 3.14 20.20 12.57
N ILE A 285 2.19 19.95 11.66
CA ILE A 285 2.30 20.29 10.23
C ILE A 285 2.49 21.80 10.03
N THR A 286 1.91 22.61 10.91
CA THR A 286 1.99 24.06 10.81
C THR A 286 3.23 24.65 11.46
N SER A 287 4.06 23.84 12.11
CA SER A 287 5.37 24.28 12.60
C SER A 287 6.25 24.78 11.45
N GLU A 288 7.21 25.65 11.76
CA GLU A 288 8.24 26.05 10.79
C GLU A 288 9.29 24.95 10.59
N GLN A 289 9.36 24.02 11.54
CA GLN A 289 10.32 22.93 11.50
C GLN A 289 9.76 21.76 10.70
N PRO A 290 10.58 21.14 9.83
CA PRO A 290 10.14 20.00 9.04
C PRO A 290 9.70 18.88 9.97
N VAL A 291 8.55 18.31 9.64
CA VAL A 291 8.03 17.13 10.29
C VAL A 291 8.97 15.95 10.03
N TYR A 292 9.33 15.20 11.10
CA TYR A 292 10.27 14.08 11.04
C TYR A 292 9.92 13.00 12.07
N SER A 293 10.08 11.72 11.70
CA SER A 293 9.91 10.58 12.61
C SER A 293 11.25 9.85 12.79
N PRO A 294 11.91 9.99 13.96
CA PRO A 294 13.21 9.39 14.18
C PRO A 294 13.11 7.87 14.28
N ILE A 295 13.93 7.18 13.49
CA ILE A 295 14.11 5.74 13.61
C ILE A 295 14.94 5.46 14.87
N PRO A 296 14.50 4.55 15.75
CA PRO A 296 15.25 4.20 16.95
C PRO A 296 16.60 3.62 16.54
N GLN A 297 17.68 4.30 16.92
CA GLN A 297 19.04 3.79 16.71
C GLN A 297 19.26 2.62 17.68
N GLN A 298 19.57 1.45 17.13
CA GLN A 298 19.60 0.20 17.88
C GLN A 298 20.81 0.09 18.84
N ASP A 299 21.79 0.99 18.74
CA ASP A 299 23.06 0.92 19.46
C ASP A 299 23.53 2.27 20.01
N ALA A 300 23.44 2.43 21.34
CA ALA A 300 24.50 2.97 22.21
C ALA A 300 24.00 2.95 23.66
N GLY A 301 24.60 2.09 24.49
CA GLY A 301 24.11 1.76 25.83
C GLY A 301 23.75 2.94 26.75
N SER A 302 22.63 2.77 27.45
CA SER A 302 22.30 3.37 28.76
C SER A 302 22.21 4.90 28.91
N GLY A 303 22.12 5.68 27.82
CA GLY A 303 21.68 7.08 27.88
C GLY A 303 20.35 7.23 27.16
N ALA A 304 19.25 7.47 27.89
CA ALA A 304 18.01 7.90 27.26
C ALA A 304 18.34 9.09 26.34
N PRO A 305 18.04 9.03 25.03
CA PRO A 305 18.37 10.11 24.12
C PRO A 305 17.70 11.37 24.65
N SER A 306 18.51 12.32 25.11
CA SER A 306 18.02 13.64 25.51
C SER A 306 17.56 14.32 24.24
N LEU A 307 16.28 14.13 23.91
CA LEU A 307 15.56 14.80 22.84
C LEU A 307 15.83 16.30 23.00
N SER A 308 16.65 16.87 22.13
CA SER A 308 16.81 18.32 22.09
C SER A 308 15.44 18.92 21.85
N SER A 309 15.04 19.85 22.72
CA SER A 309 13.66 20.31 22.96
C SER A 309 13.00 21.07 21.80
N SER A 310 13.55 20.98 20.59
CA SER A 310 13.24 21.85 19.47
C SER A 310 13.09 21.08 18.16
N SER A 311 12.63 19.82 18.17
CA SER A 311 12.30 19.11 16.93
C SER A 311 10.82 18.77 16.91
N ASN A 312 10.20 19.02 15.76
CA ASN A 312 8.81 18.70 15.45
C ASN A 312 8.67 17.19 15.19
N LEU A 313 8.80 16.42 16.26
CA LEU A 313 8.82 14.96 16.22
C LEU A 313 7.43 14.39 16.03
N LEU A 314 7.30 13.50 15.05
CA LEU A 314 6.12 12.68 14.89
C LEU A 314 6.18 11.41 15.75
N PRO A 315 5.02 10.90 16.17
CA PRO A 315 4.93 9.57 16.74
C PRO A 315 5.16 8.48 15.67
N PRO A 316 5.59 7.27 16.08
CA PRO A 316 5.91 6.18 15.16
C PRO A 316 4.77 5.76 14.21
N GLN A 317 3.52 5.94 14.63
CA GLN A 317 2.32 5.61 13.87
C GLN A 317 2.22 6.40 12.57
N LEU A 318 2.80 7.60 12.52
CA LEU A 318 2.79 8.49 11.35
C LEU A 318 4.06 8.36 10.51
N PHE A 319 4.93 7.38 10.80
CA PHE A 319 6.20 7.18 10.10
C PHE A 319 6.02 7.03 8.58
N PHE A 320 5.06 6.21 8.13
CA PHE A 320 4.81 6.00 6.70
C PHE A 320 4.24 7.23 5.99
N PHE A 321 3.70 8.20 6.75
CA PHE A 321 3.20 9.46 6.23
C PHE A 321 4.21 10.59 6.28
N GLU A 322 5.45 10.39 6.77
CA GLU A 322 6.41 11.49 6.94
C GLU A 322 6.57 12.34 5.66
N GLN A 323 6.76 11.68 4.51
CA GLN A 323 6.94 12.38 3.24
C GLN A 323 5.67 13.09 2.77
N MET A 324 4.51 12.48 2.99
CA MET A 324 3.22 13.09 2.66
C MET A 324 2.96 14.31 3.55
N LEU A 325 3.23 14.21 4.85
CA LEU A 325 3.07 15.28 5.84
C LEU A 325 4.02 16.44 5.58
N ARG A 326 5.27 16.16 5.19
CA ARG A 326 6.22 17.19 4.73
C ARG A 326 5.70 17.90 3.48
N SER A 327 5.22 17.15 2.49
CA SER A 327 4.60 17.73 1.29
C SER A 327 3.35 18.58 1.64
N ILE A 328 2.52 18.14 2.59
CA ILE A 328 1.37 18.92 3.07
C ILE A 328 1.84 20.20 3.77
N GLN A 329 2.90 20.14 4.58
CA GLN A 329 3.48 21.31 5.26
C GLN A 329 3.97 22.35 4.24
N GLU A 330 4.74 21.93 3.24
CA GLU A 330 5.23 22.81 2.16
C GLU A 330 4.08 23.39 1.33
N TYR A 331 3.09 22.55 1.00
CA TYR A 331 1.89 22.96 0.28
C TYR A 331 1.08 23.99 1.08
N LEU A 332 0.91 23.78 2.40
CA LEU A 332 0.22 24.70 3.29
C LEU A 332 0.92 26.06 3.33
N GLN A 333 2.25 26.05 3.47
CA GLN A 333 3.06 27.27 3.46
C GLN A 333 2.91 28.02 2.12
N ALA A 334 2.94 27.32 0.99
CA ALA A 334 2.73 27.90 -0.33
C ALA A 334 1.34 28.54 -0.48
N VAL A 335 0.28 27.89 -0.01
CA VAL A 335 -1.09 28.43 -0.04
C VAL A 335 -1.22 29.70 0.80
N ILE A 336 -0.65 29.73 2.01
CA ILE A 336 -0.66 30.92 2.87
C ILE A 336 0.14 32.06 2.23
N LEU A 337 1.30 31.74 1.65
CA LEU A 337 2.15 32.71 0.97
C LEU A 337 1.47 33.30 -0.25
N MET A 338 0.79 32.50 -1.06
CA MET A 338 -0.04 32.98 -2.17
C MET A 338 -1.13 33.95 -1.70
N ALA A 339 -1.87 33.59 -0.64
CA ALA A 339 -2.90 34.45 -0.08
C ALA A 339 -2.31 35.76 0.47
N ALA A 340 -1.15 35.71 1.10
CA ALA A 340 -0.48 36.90 1.60
C ALA A 340 0.01 37.82 0.47
N LEU A 341 0.57 37.26 -0.62
CA LEU A 341 0.94 38.01 -1.82
C LEU A 341 -0.27 38.60 -2.54
N TYR A 342 -1.40 37.89 -2.55
CA TYR A 342 -2.66 38.38 -3.11
C TYR A 342 -3.16 39.65 -2.41
N ILE A 343 -3.01 39.73 -1.09
CA ILE A 343 -3.39 40.92 -0.30
C ILE A 343 -2.56 42.16 -0.67
N LEU A 344 -1.32 41.98 -1.16
CA LEU A 344 -0.47 43.10 -1.60
C LEU A 344 -0.94 43.71 -2.94
N LEU A 345 -1.81 43.04 -3.69
CA LEU A 345 -2.31 43.56 -4.95
C LEU A 345 -3.30 44.71 -4.72
N PRO A 346 -3.33 45.72 -5.62
CA PRO A 346 -4.27 46.83 -5.50
C PRO A 346 -5.72 46.32 -5.46
N ARG A 347 -6.51 46.92 -4.57
CA ARG A 347 -7.97 46.82 -4.66
C ARG A 347 -8.40 47.55 -5.92
N SER A 348 -9.26 46.93 -6.73
CA SER A 348 -9.77 47.53 -7.95
C SER A 348 -10.36 48.89 -7.60
N SER A 349 -9.77 49.97 -8.12
CA SER A 349 -10.36 51.30 -7.95
C SER A 349 -11.68 51.33 -8.72
N SER A 350 -12.72 51.90 -8.11
CA SER A 350 -14.15 51.84 -8.49
C SER A 350 -14.52 52.34 -9.91
N GLY A 351 -13.57 52.57 -10.81
CA GLY A 351 -13.80 53.09 -12.17
C GLY A 351 -13.26 52.24 -13.32
N ALA A 352 -12.51 51.17 -13.06
CA ALA A 352 -12.00 50.27 -14.11
C ALA A 352 -12.92 49.04 -14.29
N THR A 353 -12.95 48.45 -15.49
CA THR A 353 -13.73 47.24 -15.81
C THR A 353 -13.35 46.08 -14.87
N GLU A 354 -14.15 45.86 -13.83
CA GLU A 354 -13.88 44.92 -12.73
C GLU A 354 -13.51 43.50 -13.22
N SER A 355 -14.15 43.06 -14.31
CA SER A 355 -13.92 41.75 -14.92
C SER A 355 -12.47 41.50 -15.38
N ASN A 356 -11.81 42.52 -15.95
CA ASN A 356 -10.43 42.35 -16.45
C ASN A 356 -9.44 42.25 -15.29
N ASN A 357 -9.68 43.01 -14.22
CA ASN A 357 -8.81 42.99 -13.05
C ASN A 357 -8.91 41.66 -12.28
N GLU A 358 -10.11 41.09 -12.17
CA GLU A 358 -10.30 39.77 -11.57
C GLU A 358 -9.60 38.67 -12.36
N GLN A 359 -9.71 38.69 -13.70
CA GLN A 359 -9.01 37.73 -14.55
C GLN A 359 -7.49 37.83 -14.38
N GLN A 360 -6.93 39.05 -14.38
CA GLN A 360 -5.49 39.24 -14.19
C GLN A 360 -4.99 38.76 -12.82
N LYS A 361 -5.81 38.94 -11.78
CA LYS A 361 -5.55 38.44 -10.43
C LYS A 361 -5.56 36.91 -10.37
N ALA A 362 -6.52 36.27 -11.03
CA ALA A 362 -6.59 34.82 -11.14
C ALA A 362 -5.38 34.26 -11.91
N GLU A 363 -4.99 34.89 -13.02
CA GLU A 363 -3.80 34.50 -13.78
C GLU A 363 -2.51 34.70 -12.98
N PHE A 364 -2.41 35.75 -12.17
CA PHE A 364 -1.28 35.96 -11.25
C PHE A 364 -1.17 34.81 -10.25
N LEU A 365 -2.26 34.47 -9.57
CA LEU A 365 -2.27 33.36 -8.62
C LEU A 365 -1.91 32.03 -9.29
N GLN A 366 -2.40 31.80 -10.52
CA GLN A 366 -2.05 30.60 -11.28
C GLN A 366 -0.55 30.54 -11.58
N ARG A 367 0.09 31.64 -11.96
CA ARG A 367 1.54 31.69 -12.24
C ARG A 367 2.36 31.52 -10.98
N VAL A 368 2.01 32.20 -9.88
CA VAL A 368 2.67 32.02 -8.59
C VAL A 368 2.53 30.58 -8.11
N TRP A 369 1.36 29.98 -8.26
CA TRP A 369 1.14 28.58 -7.92
C TRP A 369 2.03 27.64 -8.72
N ILE A 370 2.15 27.83 -10.05
CA ILE A 370 3.04 27.02 -10.88
C ILE A 370 4.49 27.12 -10.38
N LEU A 371 4.98 28.34 -10.11
CA LEU A 371 6.33 28.55 -9.59
C LEU A 371 6.57 27.87 -8.23
N LEU A 372 5.61 27.98 -7.31
CA LEU A 372 5.71 27.35 -5.99
C LEU A 372 5.59 25.82 -6.09
N LYS A 373 4.70 25.32 -6.94
CA LYS A 373 4.49 23.90 -7.15
C LYS A 373 5.73 23.24 -7.77
N ASP A 374 6.31 23.84 -8.80
CA ASP A 374 7.53 23.33 -9.43
C ASP A 374 8.67 23.20 -8.42
N GLU A 375 8.75 24.14 -7.47
CA GLU A 375 9.75 24.13 -6.41
C GLU A 375 9.47 23.06 -5.34
N ILE A 376 8.21 22.86 -4.94
CA ILE A 376 7.80 21.75 -4.05
C ILE A 376 8.12 20.40 -4.70
N ASP A 377 7.77 20.25 -5.98
CA ASP A 377 8.02 19.02 -6.74
C ASP A 377 9.55 18.80 -6.91
N ALA A 378 10.34 19.87 -7.09
CA ALA A 378 11.81 19.79 -7.17
C ALA A 378 12.47 19.41 -5.83
N GLN A 379 11.94 19.87 -4.69
CA GLN A 379 12.43 19.50 -3.35
C GLN A 379 12.13 18.05 -3.01
N SER A 380 11.04 17.50 -3.53
CA SER A 380 10.73 16.07 -3.40
C SER A 380 11.72 15.18 -4.18
N SER A 381 12.39 15.73 -5.20
CA SER A 381 13.46 15.06 -5.92
C SER A 381 14.77 15.21 -5.14
N HIS A 382 15.16 14.13 -4.46
CA HIS A 382 16.27 13.96 -3.50
C HIS A 382 17.67 14.53 -3.86
N ASN A 383 17.87 15.13 -5.03
CA ASN A 383 19.17 15.65 -5.48
C ASN A 383 19.40 17.14 -5.19
N SER A 384 18.44 17.84 -4.58
CA SER A 384 18.60 19.25 -4.24
C SER A 384 19.08 19.40 -2.79
N SER A 385 20.27 19.98 -2.60
CA SER A 385 20.80 20.25 -1.25
C SER A 385 19.79 21.09 -0.43
N PRO A 386 19.54 20.74 0.84
CA PRO A 386 18.53 21.36 1.71
C PRO A 386 18.79 22.84 2.05
N SER A 387 19.87 23.42 1.51
CA SER A 387 20.31 24.80 1.72
C SER A 387 20.04 25.72 0.54
N GLN A 388 19.46 25.24 -0.56
CA GLN A 388 18.92 26.15 -1.57
C GLN A 388 17.60 26.71 -1.04
N SER A 389 17.69 27.80 -0.30
CA SER A 389 16.56 28.66 -0.01
C SER A 389 15.78 28.86 -1.30
N LEU A 390 14.47 28.56 -1.27
CA LEU A 390 13.51 28.74 -2.36
C LEU A 390 13.96 29.89 -3.25
N LYS A 391 14.11 29.67 -4.57
CA LYS A 391 14.48 30.74 -5.52
C LYS A 391 13.30 31.71 -5.71
N LEU A 392 12.90 32.37 -4.62
CA LEU A 392 11.84 33.37 -4.50
C LEU A 392 12.16 34.65 -5.28
N VAL A 393 13.32 34.71 -5.93
CA VAL A 393 13.81 35.85 -6.72
C VAL A 393 12.77 36.30 -7.75
N ASN A 394 11.97 35.39 -8.29
CA ASN A 394 10.96 35.70 -9.31
C ASN A 394 9.60 36.15 -8.74
N LEU A 395 9.32 35.94 -7.45
CA LEU A 395 8.01 36.26 -6.88
C LEU A 395 7.79 37.77 -6.73
N ALA A 396 8.81 38.50 -6.29
CA ALA A 396 8.73 39.94 -6.14
C ALA A 396 8.47 40.63 -7.49
N ASP A 397 9.15 40.17 -8.55
CA ASP A 397 8.99 40.71 -9.90
C ASP A 397 7.61 40.39 -10.49
N GLU A 398 7.06 39.21 -10.21
CA GLU A 398 5.71 38.84 -10.63
C GLU A 398 4.63 39.68 -9.94
N VAL A 399 4.83 40.02 -8.67
CA VAL A 399 3.94 40.95 -7.93
C VAL A 399 4.05 42.36 -8.50
N ILE A 400 5.26 42.86 -8.77
CA ILE A 400 5.46 44.18 -9.40
C ILE A 400 4.78 44.25 -10.76
N ARG A 401 5.00 43.23 -11.60
CA ARG A 401 4.41 43.14 -12.93
C ARG A 401 2.89 43.19 -12.88
N THR A 402 2.29 42.37 -12.02
CA THR A 402 0.83 42.32 -11.88
C THR A 402 0.28 43.62 -11.29
N HIS A 403 0.98 44.20 -10.31
CA HIS A 403 0.63 45.48 -9.73
C HIS A 403 0.63 46.61 -10.77
N GLY A 404 1.60 46.64 -11.70
CA GLY A 404 1.65 47.63 -12.78
C GLY A 404 0.50 47.49 -13.77
N ILE A 405 0.16 46.25 -14.13
CA ILE A 405 -0.97 45.95 -15.04
C ILE A 405 -2.30 46.35 -14.39
N VAL A 406 -2.53 45.97 -13.14
CA VAL A 406 -3.79 46.26 -12.42
C VAL A 406 -3.92 47.76 -12.09
N ALA A 407 -2.82 48.44 -11.78
CA ALA A 407 -2.83 49.88 -11.53
C ALA A 407 -3.00 50.71 -12.81
N GLY A 408 -2.77 50.11 -14.00
CA GLY A 408 -2.88 50.79 -15.30
C GLY A 408 -1.93 51.98 -15.46
N ARG A 409 -0.82 52.00 -14.71
CA ARG A 409 0.14 53.10 -14.66
C ARG A 409 1.56 52.55 -14.55
N ASP A 410 2.51 53.28 -15.14
CA ASP A 410 3.93 53.03 -14.91
C ASP A 410 4.24 53.24 -13.43
N LEU A 411 4.77 52.20 -12.79
CA LEU A 411 5.12 52.23 -11.38
C LEU A 411 6.35 53.12 -11.18
N THR A 412 6.27 54.06 -10.25
CA THR A 412 7.45 54.85 -9.86
C THR A 412 8.47 53.94 -9.16
N SER A 413 9.76 54.28 -9.28
CA SER A 413 10.85 53.52 -8.65
C SER A 413 10.65 53.33 -7.14
N GLU A 414 10.08 54.33 -6.46
CA GLU A 414 9.76 54.29 -5.03
C GLU A 414 8.71 53.21 -4.70
N VAL A 415 7.64 53.12 -5.50
CA VAL A 415 6.60 52.10 -5.32
C VAL A 415 7.16 50.70 -5.56
N VAL A 416 8.05 50.53 -6.55
CA VAL A 416 8.70 49.24 -6.80
C VAL A 416 9.55 48.79 -5.60
N ILE A 417 10.34 49.70 -5.01
CA ILE A 417 11.13 49.41 -3.79
C ILE A 417 10.20 49.08 -2.62
N GLN A 418 9.09 49.81 -2.47
CA GLN A 418 8.10 49.55 -1.42
C GLN A 418 7.42 48.19 -1.59
N ILE A 419 7.08 47.79 -2.82
CA ILE A 419 6.51 46.47 -3.10
C ILE A 419 7.51 45.38 -2.79
N ARG A 420 8.78 45.50 -3.22
CA ARG A 420 9.83 44.52 -2.92
C ARG A 420 10.04 44.33 -1.43
N THR A 421 10.17 45.43 -0.68
CA THR A 421 10.32 45.37 0.78
C THR A 421 9.08 44.79 1.46
N SER A 422 7.88 45.03 0.93
CA SER A 422 6.63 44.42 1.43
C SER A 422 6.58 42.92 1.14
N VAL A 423 6.99 42.50 -0.05
CA VAL A 423 7.09 41.08 -0.43
C VAL A 423 8.13 40.38 0.46
N GLU A 424 9.34 40.93 0.61
CA GLU A 424 10.37 40.41 1.52
C GLU A 424 9.88 40.30 2.97
N ARG A 425 9.06 41.25 3.43
CA ARG A 425 8.46 41.19 4.76
C ARG A 425 7.45 40.04 4.86
N VAL A 426 6.56 39.90 3.88
CA VAL A 426 5.54 38.83 3.82
C VAL A 426 6.16 37.43 3.67
N LEU A 427 7.32 37.32 3.03
CA LEU A 427 8.08 36.07 2.95
C LEU A 427 8.66 35.62 4.30
N ARG A 428 8.73 36.50 5.31
CA ARG A 428 9.14 36.13 6.66
C ARG A 428 7.97 35.50 7.39
N SER A 429 8.19 34.32 7.97
CA SER A 429 7.18 33.59 8.74
C SER A 429 6.62 34.36 9.97
N ASN A 430 7.37 35.35 10.46
CA ASN A 430 6.99 36.22 11.56
C ASN A 430 6.12 37.43 11.17
N ASP A 431 5.75 37.60 9.90
CA ASP A 431 4.87 38.72 9.49
C ASP A 431 3.45 38.54 10.08
N PRO A 432 2.85 39.60 10.65
CA PRO A 432 1.54 39.49 11.28
C PRO A 432 0.42 39.12 10.29
N ALA A 433 0.52 39.53 9.01
CA ALA A 433 -0.49 39.14 8.02
C ALA A 433 -0.38 37.65 7.71
N TYR A 434 0.85 37.13 7.56
CA TYR A 434 1.10 35.70 7.40
C TYR A 434 0.55 34.90 8.59
N LEU A 435 0.82 35.32 9.83
CA LEU A 435 0.35 34.63 11.04
C LEU A 435 -1.19 34.64 11.17
N VAL A 436 -1.84 35.74 10.80
CA VAL A 436 -3.31 35.83 10.83
C VAL A 436 -3.94 34.90 9.78
N LEU A 437 -3.42 34.89 8.55
CA LEU A 437 -3.90 34.00 7.50
C LEU A 437 -3.67 32.53 7.86
N LYS A 438 -2.47 32.21 8.35
CA LYS A 438 -2.11 30.89 8.86
C LYS A 438 -3.10 30.41 9.92
N ARG A 439 -3.35 31.21 10.95
CA ARG A 439 -4.30 30.86 12.03
C ARG A 439 -5.72 30.63 11.50
N ARG A 440 -6.20 31.47 10.59
CA ARG A 440 -7.54 31.31 10.00
C ARG A 440 -7.67 30.02 9.21
N LEU A 441 -6.67 29.72 8.38
CA LEU A 441 -6.65 28.50 7.58
C LEU A 441 -6.57 27.25 8.47
N ILE A 442 -5.69 27.26 9.47
CA ILE A 442 -5.55 26.19 10.46
C ILE A 442 -6.87 25.90 11.16
N ASN A 443 -7.52 26.94 11.68
CA ASN A 443 -8.79 26.76 12.40
C ASN A 443 -9.86 26.14 11.48
N VAL A 444 -9.93 26.55 10.22
CA VAL A 444 -10.88 25.96 9.25
C VAL A 444 -10.57 24.48 9.01
N LEU A 445 -9.30 24.13 8.78
CA LEU A 445 -8.88 22.75 8.54
C LEU A 445 -9.13 21.87 9.76
N GLU A 446 -8.79 22.36 10.95
CA GLU A 446 -9.01 21.69 12.22
C GLU A 446 -10.50 21.44 12.47
N THR A 447 -11.34 22.48 12.37
CA THR A 447 -12.80 22.32 12.52
C THR A 447 -13.38 21.38 11.46
N GLY A 448 -12.91 21.47 10.21
CA GLY A 448 -13.40 20.62 9.14
C GLY A 448 -13.04 19.15 9.35
N LEU A 449 -11.85 18.85 9.86
CA LEU A 449 -11.43 17.47 10.11
C LEU A 449 -12.20 16.87 11.28
N VAL A 450 -12.38 17.65 12.36
CA VAL A 450 -13.17 17.22 13.52
C VAL A 450 -14.65 17.03 13.16
N ASP A 451 -15.24 17.92 12.37
CA ASP A 451 -16.65 17.83 11.95
C ASP A 451 -16.87 16.64 10.99
N HIS A 452 -15.90 16.34 10.11
CA HIS A 452 -15.96 15.21 9.19
C HIS A 452 -16.12 13.87 9.94
N ASP A 453 -15.40 13.69 11.05
CA ASP A 453 -15.49 12.48 11.87
C ASP A 453 -16.87 12.33 12.55
N HIS A 454 -17.52 13.44 12.92
CA HIS A 454 -18.86 13.41 13.52
C HIS A 454 -19.95 13.07 12.52
N GLU A 455 -19.89 13.62 11.31
CA GLU A 455 -20.89 13.35 10.26
C GLU A 455 -20.85 11.88 9.81
N GLU A 456 -19.67 11.28 9.70
CA GLU A 456 -19.54 9.85 9.40
C GLU A 456 -20.17 8.96 10.49
N ASN A 457 -19.98 9.31 11.76
CA ASN A 457 -20.49 8.54 12.89
C ASN A 457 -22.02 8.67 13.06
N LEU A 458 -22.57 9.88 12.86
CA LEU A 458 -24.01 10.13 12.99
C LEU A 458 -24.82 9.53 11.84
N THR A 459 -24.28 9.55 10.62
CA THR A 459 -25.06 9.11 9.47
C THR A 459 -25.16 7.60 9.35
N GLY A 460 -24.29 6.79 9.99
CA GLY A 460 -24.40 5.32 10.23
C GLY A 460 -24.69 4.40 9.03
N SER A 461 -25.00 4.99 7.88
CA SER A 461 -25.60 4.43 6.67
C SER A 461 -24.71 4.72 5.48
N THR A 462 -24.00 5.85 5.49
CA THR A 462 -23.00 6.23 4.49
C THR A 462 -21.71 5.45 4.66
N ARG A 463 -21.36 5.01 5.87
CA ARG A 463 -20.28 4.03 6.07
C ARG A 463 -20.58 2.72 5.34
N ALA A 464 -21.84 2.33 5.15
CA ALA A 464 -22.20 1.15 4.34
C ALA A 464 -22.10 1.38 2.82
N ARG A 465 -22.09 2.65 2.36
CA ARG A 465 -21.92 3.01 0.94
C ARG A 465 -20.46 3.32 0.58
N SER A 466 -19.74 4.10 1.38
CA SER A 466 -18.30 4.31 1.19
C SER A 466 -17.50 3.04 1.52
N ALA A 467 -17.89 2.21 2.50
CA ALA A 467 -17.32 0.86 2.66
C ALA A 467 -17.77 -0.15 1.58
N ALA A 468 -18.83 0.13 0.81
CA ALA A 468 -19.12 -0.65 -0.38
C ALA A 468 -18.23 -0.22 -1.56
N GLU A 469 -17.79 1.03 -1.59
CA GLU A 469 -16.85 1.59 -2.58
C GLU A 469 -15.37 1.32 -2.24
N PHE A 470 -15.02 1.27 -0.95
CA PHE A 470 -13.70 0.93 -0.40
C PHE A 470 -13.63 -0.50 0.21
N GLY A 471 -14.68 -1.30 0.08
CA GLY A 471 -14.66 -2.74 0.38
C GLY A 471 -14.51 -3.16 1.86
N TYR A 472 -14.79 -2.31 2.85
CA TYR A 472 -14.62 -2.62 4.28
C TYR A 472 -15.67 -3.56 4.90
N ARG A 473 -16.49 -4.28 4.12
CA ARG A 473 -17.23 -5.42 4.70
C ARG A 473 -16.23 -6.51 5.06
N SER A 474 -15.92 -6.64 6.34
CA SER A 474 -15.27 -7.82 6.90
C SER A 474 -16.04 -9.06 6.44
N PRO A 475 -15.45 -9.94 5.61
CA PRO A 475 -16.07 -11.20 5.25
C PRO A 475 -15.86 -12.16 6.42
N SER A 476 -16.58 -11.97 7.53
CA SER A 476 -16.71 -13.01 8.56
C SER A 476 -17.56 -14.19 8.09
N LYS A 477 -18.09 -14.13 6.86
CA LYS A 477 -18.40 -15.31 6.06
C LYS A 477 -17.25 -15.53 5.12
N SER A 478 -16.46 -16.57 5.43
CA SER A 478 -15.51 -17.26 4.56
C SER A 478 -15.41 -16.65 3.16
N LEU A 479 -14.21 -16.20 2.78
CA LEU A 479 -13.80 -16.24 1.37
C LEU A 479 -14.13 -17.65 0.88
N ASN A 480 -15.31 -17.80 0.29
CA ASN A 480 -15.78 -19.03 -0.28
C ASN A 480 -14.91 -19.20 -1.51
N VAL A 481 -13.76 -19.85 -1.32
CA VAL A 481 -13.08 -20.57 -2.38
C VAL A 481 -14.20 -21.35 -3.07
N PRO A 482 -14.51 -21.05 -4.35
CA PRO A 482 -15.58 -21.72 -5.06
C PRO A 482 -15.42 -23.23 -4.86
N ALA A 483 -16.47 -23.92 -4.42
CA ALA A 483 -16.40 -25.37 -4.22
C ALA A 483 -16.04 -26.11 -5.53
N GLN A 484 -16.27 -25.46 -6.67
CA GLN A 484 -15.78 -25.83 -7.99
C GLN A 484 -15.32 -24.58 -8.75
N MET A 485 -14.17 -24.66 -9.42
CA MET A 485 -13.74 -23.68 -10.41
C MET A 485 -14.57 -23.87 -11.68
N GLN A 486 -15.68 -23.14 -11.82
CA GLN A 486 -16.49 -23.17 -13.04
C GLN A 486 -15.81 -22.35 -14.15
N ALA A 487 -15.13 -23.03 -15.06
CA ALA A 487 -14.69 -22.45 -16.32
C ALA A 487 -15.89 -22.21 -17.25
N GLY A 488 -15.89 -21.04 -17.91
CA GLY A 488 -16.91 -20.62 -18.86
C GLY A 488 -17.20 -21.68 -19.91
N ARG A 489 -18.43 -22.20 -19.88
CA ARG A 489 -18.94 -23.14 -20.87
C ARG A 489 -18.97 -22.46 -22.23
N VAL A 490 -18.07 -22.88 -23.10
CA VAL A 490 -18.04 -22.60 -24.54
C VAL A 490 -19.45 -22.81 -25.10
N HIS A 491 -20.16 -21.71 -25.37
CA HIS A 491 -21.41 -21.73 -26.12
C HIS A 491 -21.09 -21.82 -27.61
N THR A 492 -20.72 -23.01 -28.07
CA THR A 492 -20.90 -23.38 -29.49
C THR A 492 -22.34 -23.84 -29.66
N GLY A 493 -23.20 -22.93 -30.07
CA GLY A 493 -24.62 -23.19 -30.27
C GLY A 493 -25.28 -22.16 -31.18
N ILE A 494 -25.02 -22.28 -32.48
CA ILE A 494 -25.73 -21.58 -33.55
C ILE A 494 -27.21 -21.97 -33.49
N ARG A 495 -28.12 -21.00 -33.28
CA ARG A 495 -29.36 -20.83 -34.07
C ARG A 495 -30.03 -19.50 -33.73
N GLY A 496 -30.24 -18.70 -34.77
CA GLY A 496 -30.67 -17.32 -34.67
C GLY A 496 -32.15 -17.11 -34.37
N SER A 497 -32.48 -15.86 -34.09
CA SER A 497 -33.66 -15.19 -34.62
C SER A 497 -33.49 -13.68 -34.37
N ALA A 498 -33.63 -12.91 -35.44
CA ALA A 498 -33.52 -11.47 -35.44
C ALA A 498 -34.72 -10.82 -34.74
N VAL A 499 -34.48 -9.89 -33.80
CA VAL A 499 -35.32 -8.69 -33.63
C VAL A 499 -34.45 -7.53 -33.12
N ASN A 500 -34.32 -6.53 -33.99
CA ASN A 500 -34.01 -5.12 -33.79
C ASN A 500 -33.94 -4.57 -32.34
N ALA A 501 -32.77 -4.05 -31.96
CA ALA A 501 -32.64 -2.90 -31.08
C ALA A 501 -31.27 -2.22 -31.30
N THR A 502 -31.21 -1.28 -32.25
CA THR A 502 -30.07 -0.39 -32.47
C THR A 502 -29.93 0.59 -31.31
N LYS A 503 -29.35 0.13 -30.19
CA LYS A 503 -28.83 1.03 -29.15
C LYS A 503 -27.42 1.46 -29.56
N LYS A 504 -27.38 2.63 -30.18
CA LYS A 504 -26.18 3.36 -30.62
C LYS A 504 -25.26 3.57 -29.41
N VAL A 505 -24.26 2.70 -29.25
CA VAL A 505 -23.14 2.90 -28.31
C VAL A 505 -22.34 4.08 -28.84
N ARG A 506 -22.38 5.17 -28.08
CA ARG A 506 -21.66 6.41 -28.35
C ARG A 506 -20.20 6.18 -27.91
N PRO A 507 -19.20 6.50 -28.74
CA PRO A 507 -17.81 6.43 -28.30
C PRO A 507 -17.60 7.45 -27.18
N GLU A 508 -17.09 6.96 -26.04
CA GLU A 508 -16.58 7.79 -24.96
C GLU A 508 -15.48 8.67 -25.55
N THR A 509 -15.83 9.94 -25.77
CA THR A 509 -14.89 10.97 -26.16
C THR A 509 -14.33 11.49 -24.85
N GLU A 510 -13.16 10.97 -24.48
CA GLU A 510 -12.28 11.62 -23.51
C GLU A 510 -11.98 13.03 -24.03
N GLY A 511 -12.41 14.05 -23.30
CA GLY A 511 -12.03 15.43 -23.58
C GLY A 511 -13.18 16.42 -23.46
N SER A 512 -13.06 17.26 -22.44
CA SER A 512 -13.64 18.60 -22.30
C SER A 512 -14.99 18.70 -21.58
N GLY A 513 -14.95 19.31 -20.39
CA GLY A 513 -15.95 20.35 -20.06
C GLY A 513 -16.87 20.14 -18.86
N LEU A 514 -16.66 19.16 -17.99
CA LEU A 514 -17.38 19.10 -16.71
C LEU A 514 -16.44 19.54 -15.60
N HIS A 515 -16.57 20.80 -15.17
CA HIS A 515 -16.14 21.20 -13.83
C HIS A 515 -17.05 20.46 -12.85
N PRO A 516 -16.59 19.44 -12.11
CA PRO A 516 -17.35 18.98 -10.97
C PRO A 516 -17.37 20.16 -9.99
N SER A 517 -18.56 20.60 -9.58
CA SER A 517 -18.69 21.45 -8.40
C SER A 517 -18.24 20.62 -7.21
N LEU A 518 -16.92 20.57 -6.99
CA LEU A 518 -16.25 20.03 -5.82
C LEU A 518 -16.49 21.01 -4.67
N GLU A 519 -17.76 21.25 -4.34
CA GLU A 519 -18.11 21.66 -3.01
C GLU A 519 -17.96 20.39 -2.18
N VAL A 520 -16.83 20.25 -1.50
CA VAL A 520 -16.79 19.39 -0.32
C VAL A 520 -17.77 20.04 0.64
N GLU A 521 -19.01 19.56 0.61
CA GLU A 521 -20.12 20.04 1.43
C GLU A 521 -19.61 20.09 2.89
N GLY A 522 -19.40 21.31 3.42
CA GLY A 522 -18.99 21.50 4.80
C GLY A 522 -17.76 22.39 5.03
N LEU A 523 -16.79 22.45 4.10
CA LEU A 523 -15.57 23.24 4.35
C LEU A 523 -15.82 24.74 4.15
N LYS A 524 -15.85 25.50 5.26
CA LYS A 524 -16.03 26.96 5.24
C LYS A 524 -14.80 27.65 4.64
N THR A 525 -14.98 28.51 3.64
CA THR A 525 -13.88 29.32 3.09
C THR A 525 -13.34 30.31 4.13
N PRO A 526 -12.05 30.26 4.50
CA PRO A 526 -11.47 31.24 5.41
C PRO A 526 -11.37 32.63 4.78
N LEU A 527 -11.58 33.67 5.58
CA LEU A 527 -11.45 35.06 5.12
C LEU A 527 -10.00 35.36 4.70
N GLY A 528 -9.81 35.81 3.45
CA GLY A 528 -8.53 35.97 2.77
C GLY A 528 -8.22 34.87 1.75
N PHE A 529 -9.08 33.86 1.62
CA PHE A 529 -8.94 32.73 0.69
C PHE A 529 -10.16 32.61 -0.23
N GLU A 530 -10.79 33.75 -0.56
CA GLU A 530 -12.02 33.78 -1.34
C GLU A 530 -11.80 33.43 -2.82
N ASP A 531 -10.56 33.52 -3.31
CA ASP A 531 -10.21 33.21 -4.69
C ASP A 531 -10.50 31.74 -5.05
N PRO A 532 -11.08 31.44 -6.22
CA PRO A 532 -11.42 30.07 -6.62
C PRO A 532 -10.23 29.11 -6.64
N LEU A 533 -9.04 29.56 -7.04
CA LEU A 533 -7.84 28.73 -7.05
C LEU A 533 -7.43 28.39 -5.61
N LEU A 534 -7.35 29.38 -4.73
CA LEU A 534 -7.02 29.15 -3.31
C LEU A 534 -7.99 28.19 -2.65
N ARG A 535 -9.31 28.34 -2.89
CA ARG A 535 -10.32 27.40 -2.38
C ARG A 535 -10.06 25.97 -2.85
N ARG A 536 -9.76 25.78 -4.13
CA ARG A 536 -9.43 24.45 -4.67
C ARG A 536 -8.20 23.86 -4.00
N LEU A 537 -7.15 24.64 -3.81
CA LEU A 537 -5.92 24.18 -3.15
C LEU A 537 -6.19 23.81 -1.68
N ILE A 538 -7.04 24.57 -0.97
CA ILE A 538 -7.46 24.24 0.39
C ILE A 538 -8.23 22.92 0.42
N VAL A 539 -9.15 22.71 -0.52
CA VAL A 539 -9.89 21.43 -0.64
C VAL A 539 -8.96 20.26 -0.92
N ASP A 540 -7.97 20.44 -1.81
CA ASP A 540 -6.99 19.40 -2.11
C ASP A 540 -6.12 19.08 -0.88
N LEU A 541 -5.72 20.11 -0.11
CA LEU A 541 -4.98 19.94 1.14
C LEU A 541 -5.82 19.26 2.22
N PHE A 542 -7.10 19.64 2.35
CA PHE A 542 -8.03 19.02 3.27
C PHE A 542 -8.18 17.53 2.98
N LYS A 543 -8.41 17.14 1.72
CA LYS A 543 -8.49 15.74 1.30
C LYS A 543 -7.23 14.94 1.65
N LYS A 544 -6.05 15.51 1.46
CA LYS A 544 -4.79 14.84 1.83
C LYS A 544 -4.70 14.62 3.34
N LEU A 545 -5.07 15.61 4.15
CA LEU A 545 -5.12 15.48 5.60
C LEU A 545 -6.15 14.43 6.04
N THR A 546 -7.35 14.44 5.45
CA THR A 546 -8.39 13.43 5.71
C THR A 546 -7.86 12.02 5.43
N THR A 547 -7.15 11.80 4.31
CA THR A 547 -6.53 10.50 4.02
C THR A 547 -5.54 10.06 5.11
N VAL A 548 -4.72 10.98 5.64
CA VAL A 548 -3.80 10.68 6.75
C VAL A 548 -4.58 10.31 8.01
N VAL A 549 -5.62 11.08 8.33
CA VAL A 549 -6.45 10.88 9.53
C VAL A 549 -7.16 9.54 9.46
N GLU A 550 -7.94 9.31 8.40
CA GLU A 550 -8.69 8.09 8.17
C GLU A 550 -7.78 6.86 8.21
N TRP A 551 -6.62 6.90 7.55
CA TRP A 551 -5.68 5.79 7.57
C TRP A 551 -5.15 5.50 8.97
N THR A 552 -4.75 6.55 9.69
CA THR A 552 -4.20 6.44 11.04
C THR A 552 -5.23 5.81 11.97
N GLU A 553 -6.48 6.25 11.95
CA GLU A 553 -7.56 5.62 12.70
C GLU A 553 -7.82 4.18 12.26
N SER A 554 -7.74 3.91 10.96
CA SER A 554 -8.01 2.59 10.40
C SER A 554 -6.94 1.55 10.73
N VAL A 555 -5.69 1.95 10.92
CA VAL A 555 -4.55 1.07 11.27
C VAL A 555 -4.32 1.00 12.78
N TRP A 556 -4.49 2.14 13.45
CA TRP A 556 -4.06 2.37 14.83
C TRP A 556 -5.20 2.77 15.77
N GLY A 557 -6.47 2.72 15.35
CA GLY A 557 -7.61 3.15 16.18
C GLY A 557 -7.87 2.34 17.45
N ASP A 558 -7.17 1.22 17.67
CA ASP A 558 -7.13 0.54 18.97
C ASP A 558 -6.08 1.13 19.94
N LEU A 559 -5.17 1.97 19.43
CA LEU A 559 -4.13 2.66 20.17
C LEU A 559 -4.36 4.18 20.28
N VAL A 560 -4.98 4.77 19.26
CA VAL A 560 -5.17 6.22 19.08
C VAL A 560 -6.42 6.72 19.77
#